data_AF-A0A7C6TJF3-F1
#
_entry.id   AF-A0A7C6TJF3-F1
#
_cell.length_a   1.000
_cell.length_b   1.000
_cell.length_c   1.000
_cell.angle_alpha   90.00
_cell.angle_beta   90.00
_cell.angle_gamma   90.00
#
_symmetry.space_group_name_H-M   'P 1'
#
loop_
_entity.id
_entity.type
_entity.pdbx_description
1 polymer ?
#
loop_
_entity_poly.entity_id
_entity_poly.type
_entity_poly.pdbx_seq_one_letter_code
_entity_poly.pdbx_strand_id
1 'polypeptide(L)'
;AEALLRTPDTSRRRSGETKRDASSKGKVQPTVPLPNGTSTAIRALLGAIISRAGLETADGMVRPPGHSAGLGAAEAGIAEIERRLAADPFAAPEADDLRELGLGARELAVAEKAGRILRLGDGIIVAPRTPAQAMRILAGLDQPFTTSQARQALGTTRRVVIPLLEHLDGRGWTRRLDTTHREVVR
;
A
#
# COMPACT_ATOMS: atom_id res chain seq x y z
N ALA A 1 -68.44 -43.58 -18.37
CA ALA A 1 -67.33 -43.81 -17.43
C ALA A 1 -67.08 -42.48 -16.72
N GLU A 2 -67.89 -42.13 -15.72
CA GLU A 2 -67.66 -42.46 -14.29
C GLU A 2 -66.29 -41.93 -13.84
N ALA A 3 -66.28 -40.88 -13.00
CA ALA A 3 -66.19 -40.98 -11.53
C ALA A 3 -64.73 -40.70 -11.10
N LEU A 4 -64.36 -40.00 -10.03
CA LEU A 4 -65.03 -39.40 -8.87
C LEU A 4 -63.90 -38.55 -8.20
N LEU A 5 -64.12 -37.25 -7.97
CA LEU A 5 -64.32 -36.61 -6.64
C LEU A 5 -63.09 -36.20 -5.79
N ARG A 6 -63.17 -34.94 -5.32
CA ARG A 6 -62.79 -34.37 -3.99
C ARG A 6 -61.47 -33.59 -3.82
N THR A 7 -61.64 -32.26 -3.81
CA THR A 7 -61.05 -31.23 -2.92
C THR A 7 -61.41 -31.47 -1.42
N PRO A 8 -61.06 -30.62 -0.42
CA PRO A 8 -60.04 -29.55 -0.23
C PRO A 8 -59.30 -29.58 1.16
N ASP A 9 -58.52 -28.52 1.45
CA ASP A 9 -58.24 -27.90 2.78
C ASP A 9 -57.27 -28.64 3.74
N THR A 10 -56.47 -28.03 4.63
CA THR A 10 -56.41 -26.71 5.29
C THR A 10 -54.99 -26.48 5.87
N SER A 11 -54.60 -25.21 5.99
CA SER A 11 -53.85 -24.63 7.13
C SER A 11 -52.37 -24.98 7.45
N ARG A 12 -51.51 -23.97 7.21
CA ARG A 12 -50.84 -23.13 8.23
C ARG A 12 -49.95 -23.81 9.30
N ARG A 13 -48.63 -23.64 9.19
CA ARG A 13 -47.68 -23.18 10.25
C ARG A 13 -46.30 -22.98 9.59
N ARG A 14 -45.77 -21.76 9.49
CA ARG A 14 -45.09 -20.92 10.50
C ARG A 14 -43.68 -21.46 10.85
N SER A 15 -42.69 -20.57 10.66
CA SER A 15 -41.37 -20.53 11.31
C SER A 15 -40.25 -21.38 10.69
N GLY A 16 -39.37 -20.68 9.96
CA GLY A 16 -38.02 -21.12 9.60
C GLY A 16 -37.08 -19.91 9.60
N GLU A 17 -37.09 -19.18 10.72
CA GLU A 17 -36.33 -17.95 10.92
C GLU A 17 -34.92 -18.30 11.43
N THR A 18 -33.92 -17.72 10.76
CA THR A 18 -32.54 -17.42 11.21
C THR A 18 -31.74 -18.52 11.92
N LYS A 19 -30.99 -19.30 11.13
CA LYS A 19 -29.72 -19.86 11.61
C LYS A 19 -28.69 -18.73 11.64
N ARG A 20 -28.52 -18.13 12.82
CA ARG A 20 -27.41 -17.24 13.16
C ARG A 20 -26.12 -18.05 13.13
N ASP A 21 -25.43 -18.03 11.99
CA ASP A 21 -24.00 -18.30 12.00
C ASP A 21 -23.32 -17.08 12.61
N ALA A 22 -22.88 -17.26 13.85
CA ALA A 22 -22.11 -16.30 14.63
C ALA A 22 -20.80 -16.03 13.88
N SER A 23 -20.85 -15.03 13.00
CA SER A 23 -19.67 -14.31 12.56
C SER A 23 -19.00 -13.74 13.80
N SER A 24 -17.95 -14.42 14.26
CA SER A 24 -17.09 -13.95 15.32
C SER A 24 -16.44 -12.65 14.82
N LYS A 25 -17.14 -11.53 15.05
CA LYS A 25 -16.60 -10.19 14.88
C LYS A 25 -15.43 -10.08 15.85
N GLY A 26 -14.24 -10.44 15.38
CA GLY A 26 -13.00 -10.08 16.03
C GLY A 26 -13.03 -8.58 16.23
N LYS A 27 -13.18 -8.14 17.48
CA LYS A 27 -13.03 -6.73 17.85
C LYS A 27 -11.67 -6.31 17.33
N VAL A 28 -11.65 -5.48 16.29
CA VAL A 28 -10.42 -4.83 15.81
C VAL A 28 -10.00 -3.92 16.96
N GLN A 29 -9.06 -4.39 17.77
CA GLN A 29 -8.51 -3.59 18.85
C GLN A 29 -7.53 -2.58 18.24
N PRO A 30 -7.64 -1.30 18.60
CA PRO A 30 -6.88 -0.23 17.95
C PRO A 30 -5.38 -0.34 18.29
N THR A 31 -4.54 -0.16 17.28
CA THR A 31 -3.11 0.11 17.44
C THR A 31 -2.91 1.58 17.84
N VAL A 32 -2.22 1.84 18.94
CA VAL A 32 -2.06 3.20 19.49
C VAL A 32 -0.58 3.63 19.41
N PRO A 33 -0.27 4.86 18.96
CA PRO A 33 1.09 5.40 19.00
C PRO A 33 1.56 5.64 20.43
N LEU A 34 2.84 5.39 20.71
CA LEU A 34 3.46 5.78 21.98
C LEU A 34 3.65 7.30 22.05
N PRO A 35 3.42 7.94 23.21
CA PRO A 35 3.66 9.37 23.39
C PRO A 35 5.15 9.70 23.36
N ASN A 36 5.56 10.55 22.42
CA ASN A 36 6.93 11.06 22.31
C ASN A 36 7.22 12.10 23.41
N GLY A 37 8.39 12.01 24.06
CA GLY A 37 8.87 13.03 25.03
C GLY A 37 8.71 12.68 26.52
N THR A 38 8.40 11.45 26.88
CA THR A 38 8.19 11.05 28.28
C THR A 38 9.49 10.82 29.07
N SER A 39 9.50 11.15 30.37
CA SER A 39 10.61 10.85 31.29
C SER A 39 10.91 9.33 31.31
N THR A 40 12.15 8.94 31.61
CA THR A 40 12.58 7.54 31.75
C THR A 40 11.67 6.73 32.68
N ALA A 41 11.19 7.35 33.77
CA ALA A 41 10.24 6.71 34.69
C ALA A 41 8.88 6.40 34.04
N ILE A 42 8.37 7.30 33.18
CA ILE A 42 7.11 7.10 32.46
C ILE A 42 7.27 6.04 31.37
N ARG A 43 8.43 5.99 30.68
CA ARG A 43 8.73 4.91 29.72
C ARG A 43 8.78 3.54 30.39
N ALA A 44 9.40 3.44 31.58
CA ALA A 44 9.46 2.19 32.33
C ALA A 44 8.06 1.72 32.78
N LEU A 45 7.23 2.66 33.25
CA LEU A 45 5.84 2.37 33.62
C LEU A 45 5.00 1.94 32.41
N LEU A 46 5.13 2.63 31.27
CA LEU A 46 4.46 2.25 30.02
C LEU A 46 4.87 0.85 29.59
N GLY A 47 6.16 0.52 29.61
CA GLY A 47 6.66 -0.82 29.30
C GLY A 47 6.05 -1.90 30.21
N ALA A 48 5.95 -1.64 31.52
CA ALA A 48 5.33 -2.55 32.48
C ALA A 48 3.82 -2.74 32.23
N ILE A 49 3.10 -1.66 31.90
CA ILE A 49 1.67 -1.71 31.57
C ILE A 49 1.43 -2.50 30.27
N ILE A 50 2.23 -2.24 29.24
CA ILE A 50 2.15 -2.92 27.93
C ILE A 50 2.37 -4.42 28.10
N SER A 51 3.44 -4.81 28.79
CA SER A 51 3.76 -6.22 29.05
C SER A 51 2.66 -6.91 29.87
N ARG A 52 2.16 -6.27 30.93
CA ARG A 52 1.09 -6.82 31.77
C ARG A 52 -0.27 -6.91 31.05
N ALA A 53 -0.51 -6.03 30.08
CA ALA A 53 -1.67 -6.10 29.19
C ALA A 53 -1.52 -7.18 28.09
N GLY A 54 -0.38 -7.87 28.05
CA GLY A 54 -0.06 -8.86 27.03
C GLY A 54 0.20 -8.24 25.66
N LEU A 55 0.52 -6.96 25.57
CA LEU A 55 0.75 -6.24 24.33
C LEU A 55 2.25 -6.20 23.98
N GLU A 56 2.56 -6.08 22.70
CA GLU A 56 3.90 -5.92 22.14
C GLU A 56 4.11 -4.48 21.64
N THR A 57 5.36 -4.01 21.69
CA THR A 57 5.75 -2.75 21.05
C THR A 57 6.52 -3.03 19.77
N ALA A 58 6.12 -2.43 18.65
CA ALA A 58 6.87 -2.47 17.39
C ALA A 58 6.75 -1.14 16.66
N ASP A 59 7.86 -0.62 16.13
CA ASP A 59 7.93 0.65 15.40
C ASP A 59 7.26 1.84 16.13
N GLY A 60 7.39 1.91 17.46
CA GLY A 60 6.76 2.97 18.27
C GLY A 60 5.25 2.82 18.49
N MET A 61 4.66 1.68 18.10
CA MET A 61 3.24 1.36 18.28
C MET A 61 3.06 0.25 19.30
N VAL A 62 1.98 0.32 20.09
CA VAL A 62 1.54 -0.77 20.97
C VAL A 62 0.49 -1.61 20.23
N ARG A 63 0.68 -2.93 20.19
CA ARG A 63 -0.17 -3.88 19.46
C ARG A 63 -0.35 -5.21 20.20
N PRO A 64 -1.40 -5.99 19.92
CA PRO A 64 -1.53 -7.35 20.46
C PRO A 64 -0.38 -8.27 20.02
N PRO A 65 -0.09 -9.33 20.78
CA PRO A 65 0.96 -10.28 20.45
C PRO A 65 0.54 -11.10 19.24
N GLY A 66 1.47 -11.32 18.30
CA GLY A 66 1.18 -11.98 17.02
C GLY A 66 0.45 -11.12 15.97
N HIS A 67 0.09 -9.87 16.27
CA HIS A 67 -0.37 -8.93 15.25
C HIS A 67 0.83 -8.36 14.48
N SER A 68 1.29 -9.05 13.45
CA SER A 68 2.14 -8.40 12.45
C SER A 68 1.29 -7.39 11.68
N ALA A 69 1.74 -6.14 11.55
CA ALA A 69 1.22 -5.20 10.56
C ALA A 69 1.65 -5.66 9.14
N GLY A 70 1.30 -6.90 8.79
CA GLY A 70 1.50 -7.46 7.47
C GLY A 70 0.41 -6.96 6.53
N LEU A 71 0.62 -7.19 5.24
CA LEU A 71 -0.31 -6.73 4.20
C LEU A 71 -1.67 -7.43 4.24
N GLY A 72 -1.78 -8.58 4.90
CA GLY A 72 -3.05 -9.29 5.05
C GLY A 72 -3.68 -9.59 3.69
N ALA A 73 -4.93 -9.17 3.48
CA ALA A 73 -5.61 -9.34 2.20
C ALA A 73 -4.94 -8.60 1.03
N ALA A 74 -4.14 -7.56 1.31
CA ALA A 74 -3.43 -6.78 0.29
C ALA A 74 -2.16 -7.46 -0.24
N GLU A 75 -1.71 -8.56 0.37
CA GLU A 75 -0.48 -9.26 0.00
C GLU A 75 -0.48 -9.66 -1.48
N ALA A 76 -1.58 -10.26 -1.96
CA ALA A 76 -1.72 -10.66 -3.35
C ALA A 76 -1.73 -9.46 -4.32
N GLY A 77 -2.40 -8.36 -3.93
CA GLY A 77 -2.43 -7.14 -4.73
C GLY A 77 -1.03 -6.51 -4.85
N ILE A 78 -0.28 -6.43 -3.76
CA ILE A 78 1.09 -5.91 -3.77
C ILE A 78 2.02 -6.83 -4.58
N ALA A 79 1.93 -8.15 -4.42
CA ALA A 79 2.73 -9.09 -5.20
C ALA A 79 2.48 -8.96 -6.71
N GLU A 80 1.24 -8.71 -7.12
CA GLU A 80 0.91 -8.45 -8.53
C GLU A 80 1.50 -7.12 -9.02
N ILE A 81 1.43 -6.05 -8.21
CA ILE A 81 2.09 -4.77 -8.53
C ILE A 81 3.61 -4.94 -8.67
N GLU A 82 4.25 -5.66 -7.76
CA GLU A 82 5.69 -5.96 -7.83
C GLU A 82 6.04 -6.73 -9.10
N ARG A 83 5.22 -7.73 -9.48
CA ARG A 83 5.40 -8.49 -10.71
C ARG A 83 5.29 -7.60 -11.95
N ARG A 84 4.29 -6.71 -12.01
CA ARG A 84 4.12 -5.75 -13.12
C ARG A 84 5.31 -4.78 -13.21
N LEU A 85 5.72 -4.21 -12.08
CA LEU A 85 6.85 -3.27 -12.01
C LEU A 85 8.21 -3.93 -12.23
N ALA A 86 8.34 -5.24 -11.99
CA ALA A 86 9.53 -5.98 -12.36
C ALA A 86 9.66 -6.13 -13.89
N ALA A 87 8.54 -6.25 -14.60
CA ALA A 87 8.51 -6.33 -16.06
C ALA A 87 8.68 -4.96 -16.72
N ASP A 88 7.99 -3.93 -16.22
CA ASP A 88 8.11 -2.55 -16.66
C ASP A 88 8.27 -1.59 -15.46
N PRO A 89 9.51 -1.25 -15.09
CA PRO A 89 9.77 -0.44 -13.90
C PRO A 89 9.25 0.99 -13.93
N PHE A 90 8.93 1.51 -15.12
CA PHE A 90 8.50 2.89 -15.32
C PHE A 90 7.01 3.00 -15.70
N ALA A 91 6.30 1.88 -15.80
CA ALA A 91 4.85 1.81 -15.91
C ALA A 91 4.20 1.77 -14.51
N ALA A 92 4.12 2.93 -13.86
CA ALA A 92 3.42 3.06 -12.60
C ALA A 92 1.91 2.75 -12.78
N PRO A 93 1.29 1.92 -11.91
CA PRO A 93 -0.14 1.61 -11.98
C PRO A 93 -1.00 2.88 -11.87
N GLU A 94 -2.19 2.83 -12.45
CA GLU A 94 -3.20 3.88 -12.31
C GLU A 94 -4.06 3.65 -11.05
N ALA A 95 -4.81 4.66 -10.64
CA ALA A 95 -5.67 4.55 -9.46
C ALA A 95 -6.71 3.42 -9.59
N ASP A 96 -7.19 3.15 -10.80
CA ASP A 96 -8.19 2.13 -11.08
C ASP A 96 -7.62 0.72 -10.90
N ASP A 97 -6.38 0.49 -11.36
CA ASP A 97 -5.65 -0.77 -11.13
C ASP A 97 -5.53 -1.08 -9.63
N LEU A 98 -5.20 -0.06 -8.84
CA LEU A 98 -5.05 -0.20 -7.39
C LEU A 98 -6.40 -0.53 -6.73
N ARG A 99 -7.50 0.10 -7.19
CA ARG A 99 -8.85 -0.18 -6.68
C ARG A 99 -9.29 -1.61 -7.01
N GLU A 100 -9.03 -2.07 -8.23
CA GLU A 100 -9.33 -3.45 -8.65
C GLU A 100 -8.56 -4.49 -7.84
N LEU A 101 -7.32 -4.18 -7.46
CA LEU A 101 -6.49 -5.03 -6.60
C LEU A 101 -6.81 -4.89 -5.10
N GLY A 102 -7.82 -4.09 -4.73
CA GLY A 102 -8.22 -3.86 -3.34
C GLY A 102 -7.16 -3.10 -2.51
N LEU A 103 -6.28 -2.34 -3.17
CA LEU A 103 -5.20 -1.58 -2.54
C LEU A 103 -5.66 -0.16 -2.20
N GLY A 104 -5.93 0.08 -0.93
CA GLY A 104 -6.22 1.41 -0.39
C GLY A 104 -4.99 2.13 0.15
N ALA A 105 -5.20 3.36 0.63
CA ALA A 105 -4.11 4.19 1.18
C ALA A 105 -3.41 3.54 2.38
N ARG A 106 -4.15 2.78 3.21
CA ARG A 106 -3.60 2.09 4.38
C ARG A 106 -2.67 0.95 3.95
N GLU A 107 -3.12 0.13 3.02
CA GLU A 107 -2.39 -1.03 2.51
C GLU A 107 -1.11 -0.60 1.81
N LEU A 108 -1.19 0.47 1.01
CA LEU A 108 -0.02 1.08 0.36
C LEU A 108 0.97 1.65 1.38
N ALA A 109 0.50 2.29 2.45
CA ALA A 109 1.39 2.79 3.51
C ALA A 109 2.11 1.65 4.25
N VAL A 110 1.43 0.52 4.46
CA VAL A 110 2.05 -0.69 5.03
C VAL A 110 3.09 -1.27 4.07
N ALA A 111 2.78 -1.35 2.76
CA ALA A 111 3.70 -1.84 1.74
C ALA A 111 4.94 -0.95 1.59
N GLU A 112 4.77 0.36 1.63
CA GLU A 112 5.84 1.36 1.60
C GLU A 112 6.73 1.23 2.83
N LYS A 113 6.15 1.12 4.03
CA LYS A 113 6.89 0.90 5.28
C LYS A 113 7.65 -0.43 5.28
N ALA A 114 7.09 -1.46 4.65
CA ALA A 114 7.76 -2.73 4.43
C ALA A 114 8.86 -2.69 3.35
N GLY A 115 9.05 -1.55 2.67
CA GLY A 115 10.07 -1.37 1.64
C GLY A 115 9.80 -2.13 0.34
N ARG A 116 8.55 -2.54 0.11
CA ARG A 116 8.15 -3.32 -1.09
C ARG A 116 7.81 -2.44 -2.28
N ILE A 117 7.31 -1.23 -2.00
CA ILE A 117 7.01 -0.21 -2.99
C ILE A 117 7.60 1.12 -2.56
N LEU A 118 7.72 2.05 -3.51
CA LEU A 118 8.09 3.43 -3.28
C LEU A 118 7.00 4.33 -3.85
N ARG A 119 6.56 5.33 -3.08
CA ARG A 119 5.63 6.36 -3.55
C ARG A 119 6.40 7.61 -3.91
N LEU A 120 6.20 8.11 -5.14
CA LEU A 120 6.88 9.31 -5.66
C LEU A 120 6.07 10.60 -5.41
N GLY A 121 4.85 10.50 -4.87
CA GLY A 121 3.87 11.59 -4.81
C GLY A 121 2.74 11.38 -5.82
N ASP A 122 1.66 12.15 -5.70
CA ASP A 122 0.53 12.18 -6.65
C ASP A 122 -0.08 10.81 -7.02
N GLY A 123 -0.05 9.85 -6.08
CA GLY A 123 -0.54 8.48 -6.31
C GLY A 123 0.37 7.63 -7.19
N ILE A 124 1.57 8.10 -7.54
CA ILE A 124 2.55 7.35 -8.33
C ILE A 124 3.30 6.36 -7.44
N ILE A 125 3.21 5.09 -7.81
CA ILE A 125 3.88 3.98 -7.12
C ILE A 125 4.86 3.34 -8.10
N VAL A 126 6.08 3.10 -7.63
CA VAL A 126 7.13 2.41 -8.38
C VAL A 126 7.82 1.38 -7.50
N ALA A 127 8.68 0.55 -8.11
CA ALA A 127 9.48 -0.38 -7.34
C ALA A 127 10.57 0.39 -6.55
N PRO A 128 11.01 -0.11 -5.39
CA PRO A 128 12.08 0.52 -4.61
C PRO A 128 13.39 0.67 -5.39
N ARG A 129 13.61 -0.18 -6.39
CA ARG A 129 14.77 -0.18 -7.28
C ARG A 129 14.63 0.77 -8.49
N THR A 130 13.42 1.27 -8.78
CA THR A 130 13.15 2.12 -9.95
C THR A 130 14.04 3.37 -10.00
N PRO A 131 14.27 4.13 -8.90
CA PRO A 131 15.17 5.28 -8.95
C PRO A 131 16.60 4.93 -9.38
N ALA A 132 17.16 3.83 -8.88
CA ALA A 132 18.50 3.40 -9.25
C ALA A 132 18.56 2.87 -10.70
N GLN A 133 17.50 2.22 -11.18
CA GLN A 133 17.34 1.85 -12.59
C GLN A 133 17.27 3.08 -13.49
N ALA A 134 16.51 4.11 -13.09
CA ALA A 134 16.41 5.36 -13.82
C ALA A 134 17.78 6.03 -13.96
N MET A 135 18.55 6.13 -12.87
CA MET A 135 19.88 6.74 -12.89
C MET A 135 20.83 6.06 -13.87
N ARG A 136 20.78 4.74 -14.02
CA ARG A 136 21.63 4.01 -14.99
C ARG A 136 21.34 4.43 -16.43
N ILE A 137 20.08 4.72 -16.75
CA ILE A 137 19.67 5.18 -18.08
C ILE A 137 20.00 6.67 -18.25
N LEU A 138 19.64 7.50 -17.28
CA LEU A 138 19.84 8.95 -17.32
C LEU A 138 21.33 9.35 -17.37
N ALA A 139 22.20 8.60 -16.70
CA ALA A 139 23.65 8.83 -16.73
C ALA A 139 24.27 8.53 -18.11
N GLY A 140 23.58 7.77 -18.96
CA GLY A 140 23.99 7.50 -20.34
C GLY A 140 23.53 8.54 -21.36
N LEU A 141 22.72 9.53 -20.94
CA LEU A 141 22.32 10.64 -21.80
C LEU A 141 23.40 11.72 -21.87
N ASP A 142 23.41 12.47 -22.97
CA ASP A 142 24.16 13.72 -23.06
C ASP A 142 23.68 14.70 -21.97
N GLN A 143 24.63 15.30 -21.27
CA GLN A 143 24.37 16.20 -20.15
C GLN A 143 24.61 17.66 -20.55
N PRO A 144 23.75 18.60 -20.13
CA PRO A 144 22.49 18.38 -19.41
C PRO A 144 21.38 17.84 -20.32
N PHE A 145 20.45 17.08 -19.74
CA PHE A 145 19.29 16.55 -20.44
C PHE A 145 18.01 17.32 -20.08
N THR A 146 17.05 17.30 -20.99
CA THR A 146 15.70 17.85 -20.81
C THR A 146 14.73 16.80 -20.26
N THR A 147 13.64 17.24 -19.63
CA THR A 147 12.56 16.34 -19.18
C THR A 147 11.99 15.49 -20.34
N SER A 148 11.92 16.03 -21.56
CA SER A 148 11.49 15.26 -22.74
C SER A 148 12.46 14.16 -23.13
N GLN A 149 13.77 14.39 -23.06
CA GLN A 149 14.79 13.37 -23.31
C GLN A 149 14.74 12.28 -22.24
N ALA A 150 14.64 12.65 -20.96
CA ALA A 150 14.48 11.69 -19.87
C ALA A 150 13.23 10.82 -20.06
N ARG A 151 12.09 11.43 -20.42
CA ARG A 151 10.84 10.70 -20.68
C ARG A 151 10.98 9.69 -21.81
N GLN A 152 11.61 10.09 -22.92
CA GLN A 152 11.85 9.22 -24.07
C GLN A 152 12.79 8.08 -23.72
N ALA A 153 13.90 8.38 -23.04
CA ALA A 153 14.90 7.39 -22.65
C ALA A 153 14.35 6.34 -21.66
N LEU A 154 13.49 6.77 -20.72
CA LEU A 154 12.84 5.89 -19.75
C LEU A 154 11.58 5.21 -20.29
N GLY A 155 11.16 5.52 -21.52
CA GLY A 155 9.97 4.91 -22.14
C GLY A 155 8.66 5.18 -21.38
N THR A 156 8.56 6.31 -20.66
CA THR A 156 7.42 6.57 -19.75
C THR A 156 6.63 7.83 -20.13
N THR A 157 5.70 8.23 -19.27
CA THR A 157 4.83 9.40 -19.44
C THR A 157 5.29 10.57 -18.58
N ARG A 158 4.73 11.77 -18.84
CA ARG A 158 4.98 12.95 -17.99
C ARG A 158 4.52 12.74 -16.54
N ARG A 159 3.40 12.02 -16.35
CA ARG A 159 2.82 11.67 -15.04
C ARG A 159 3.84 10.96 -14.14
N VAL A 160 4.69 10.12 -14.73
CA VAL A 160 5.67 9.32 -13.97
C VAL A 160 7.05 9.98 -13.96
N VAL A 161 7.52 10.52 -15.10
CA VAL A 161 8.89 11.06 -15.21
C VAL A 161 9.11 12.28 -14.31
N ILE A 162 8.10 13.14 -14.13
CA ILE A 162 8.26 14.38 -13.36
C ILE A 162 8.43 14.05 -11.87
N PRO A 163 7.52 13.31 -11.20
CA PRO A 163 7.72 12.91 -9.81
C PRO A 163 8.98 12.08 -9.60
N LEU A 164 9.36 11.26 -10.58
CA LEU A 164 10.60 10.50 -10.51
C LEU A 164 11.83 11.41 -10.52
N LEU A 165 11.90 12.40 -11.43
CA LEU A 165 13.02 13.35 -11.46
C LEU A 165 13.06 14.24 -10.22
N GLU A 166 11.91 14.64 -9.68
CA GLU A 166 11.82 15.41 -8.42
C GLU A 166 12.32 14.59 -7.23
N HIS A 167 11.97 13.29 -7.18
CA HIS A 167 12.50 12.38 -6.18
C HIS A 167 14.02 12.21 -6.28
N LEU A 168 14.56 12.15 -7.51
CA LEU A 168 15.99 12.07 -7.75
C LEU A 168 16.71 13.36 -7.35
N ASP A 169 16.11 14.53 -7.58
CA ASP A 169 16.62 15.82 -7.11
C ASP A 169 16.63 15.89 -5.58
N GLY A 170 15.54 15.47 -4.94
CA GLY A 170 15.42 15.45 -3.48
C GLY A 170 16.45 14.55 -2.82
N ARG A 171 16.97 13.55 -3.54
CA ARG A 171 18.10 12.71 -3.12
C ARG A 171 19.48 13.25 -3.50
N GLY A 172 19.54 14.35 -4.25
CA GLY A 172 20.78 14.94 -4.76
C GLY A 172 21.46 14.10 -5.84
N TRP A 173 20.75 13.17 -6.49
CA TRP A 173 21.29 12.35 -7.59
C TRP A 173 21.21 13.07 -8.93
N THR A 174 20.23 13.97 -9.06
CA THR A 174 20.12 14.90 -10.18
C THR A 174 20.05 16.33 -9.66
N ARG A 175 20.39 17.28 -10.52
CA ARG A 175 20.32 18.71 -10.21
C ARG A 175 19.65 19.45 -11.35
N ARG A 176 18.67 20.29 -11.04
CA ARG A 176 18.11 21.25 -11.99
C ARG A 176 19.09 22.39 -12.22
N LEU A 177 19.35 22.69 -13.49
CA LEU A 177 20.14 23.84 -13.90
C LEU A 177 19.25 25.05 -14.18
N ASP A 178 18.11 24.81 -14.83
CA ASP A 178 17.13 25.82 -15.19
C ASP A 178 15.70 25.24 -15.20
N THR A 179 14.79 25.88 -15.94
CA THR A 179 13.39 25.45 -16.07
C THR A 179 13.24 24.14 -16.84
N THR A 180 14.17 23.82 -17.74
CA THR A 180 14.09 22.70 -18.69
C THR A 180 15.22 21.67 -18.55
N HIS A 181 16.39 22.07 -18.09
CA HIS A 181 17.62 21.27 -18.07
C HIS A 181 17.96 20.74 -16.69
N ARG A 182 18.44 19.50 -16.69
CA ARG A 182 18.87 18.74 -15.52
C ARG A 182 20.17 18.02 -15.86
N GLU A 183 20.98 17.77 -14.84
CA GLU A 183 22.16 16.92 -14.97
C GLU A 183 22.21 15.87 -13.87
N VAL A 184 22.89 14.77 -14.15
CA VAL A 184 23.27 13.78 -13.14
C VAL A 184 24.44 14.32 -12.31
N VAL A 185 24.30 14.26 -10.98
CA VAL A 185 25.36 14.57 -10.04
C VAL A 185 26.24 13.33 -9.89
N ARG A 186 27.54 13.48 -10.13
CA ARG A 186 28.55 12.41 -9.99
C ARG A 186 29.32 12.53 -8.69
#